data_AF-A0A7S1LE25-F1
#
_entry.id   AF-A0A7S1LE25-F1
#
_cell.length_a   1.000
_cell.length_b   1.000
_cell.length_c   1.000
_cell.angle_alpha   90.00
_cell.angle_beta   90.00
_cell.angle_gamma   90.00
#
_symmetry.space_group_name_H-M   'P 1'
#
loop_
_entity.id
_entity.type
_entity.pdbx_description
1 polymer ?
#
loop_
_entity_poly.entity_id
_entity_poly.type
_entity_poly.pdbx_seq_one_letter_code
_entity_poly.pdbx_strand_id
1 'polypeptide(L)'
;RLEANDPCVPCPMGLDTIAIGSALWSDCLCNSSTYRASRAVGGGEPLMCSPCPENAQIKGMLDGTLQEGQSVQDCKCVKPFKKPVRNATTNELLRCRASTPCPLKDWLEKANLTGPQHWRLQMGSCADYVNESGLPSGQACRLECNDRLAPQVKADLLSAPNRQILCEDGEIVQHPPPGTWCSEASWKLPPILFLVAVTLTAGMAMFNMERRQQSFEQSCSRALNNGIPQGRGGIWQSIKSKIA
;
A
#
# COMPACT_ATOMS: atom_id res chain seq x y z
N ARG A 1 18.10 -37.52 -24.64
CA ARG A 1 18.06 -36.94 -26.01
C ARG A 1 17.04 -37.78 -26.75
N LEU A 2 15.77 -37.39 -26.73
CA LEU A 2 14.70 -38.11 -27.44
C LEU A 2 14.89 -37.85 -28.93
N GLU A 3 14.89 -38.91 -29.73
CA GLU A 3 14.94 -38.82 -31.19
C GLU A 3 13.63 -38.22 -31.70
N ALA A 4 13.72 -37.38 -32.73
CA ALA A 4 12.63 -36.50 -33.18
C ALA A 4 11.48 -37.22 -33.93
N ASN A 5 11.22 -38.50 -33.66
CA ASN A 5 10.27 -39.33 -34.43
C ASN A 5 9.34 -40.22 -33.58
N ASP A 6 9.40 -40.17 -32.24
CA ASP A 6 8.40 -40.91 -31.44
C ASP A 6 7.05 -40.17 -31.44
N PRO A 7 5.93 -40.85 -31.72
CA PRO A 7 4.62 -40.21 -31.77
C PRO A 7 4.24 -39.68 -30.38
N CYS A 8 3.77 -38.44 -30.31
CA CYS A 8 3.22 -37.88 -29.08
C CYS A 8 2.06 -38.74 -28.58
N VAL A 9 2.07 -39.06 -27.29
CA VAL A 9 0.98 -39.79 -26.66
C VAL A 9 -0.07 -38.78 -26.21
N PRO A 10 -1.35 -38.91 -26.60
CA PRO A 10 -2.38 -38.00 -26.13
C PRO A 10 -2.60 -38.21 -24.63
N CYS A 11 -2.64 -37.11 -23.88
CA CYS A 11 -3.02 -37.20 -22.48
C CYS A 11 -4.50 -37.57 -22.33
N PRO A 12 -4.86 -38.38 -21.31
CA PRO A 12 -6.25 -38.62 -20.93
C PRO A 12 -7.04 -37.33 -20.70
N MET A 13 -8.36 -37.39 -20.88
CA MET A 13 -9.23 -36.21 -20.71
C MET A 13 -9.05 -35.56 -19.33
N GLY A 14 -8.84 -34.24 -19.30
CA GLY A 14 -8.64 -33.46 -18.07
C GLY A 14 -7.17 -33.25 -17.67
N LEU A 15 -6.23 -33.81 -18.43
CA LEU A 15 -4.79 -33.63 -18.26
C LEU A 15 -4.20 -32.73 -19.35
N ASP A 16 -3.13 -32.02 -19.01
CA ASP A 16 -2.40 -31.14 -19.92
C ASP A 16 -0.89 -31.41 -19.84
N THR A 17 -0.12 -30.93 -20.82
CA THR A 17 1.36 -31.06 -20.84
C THR A 17 2.03 -29.70 -20.72
N ILE A 18 3.25 -29.65 -20.18
CA ILE A 18 3.98 -28.39 -19.94
C ILE A 18 4.50 -27.74 -21.26
N ALA A 19 4.54 -28.48 -22.39
CA ALA A 19 5.26 -28.06 -23.61
C ALA A 19 4.67 -28.66 -24.92
N ILE A 20 5.49 -28.80 -25.98
CA ILE A 20 5.15 -29.23 -27.36
C ILE A 20 4.70 -30.72 -27.44
N GLY A 21 4.22 -31.29 -26.33
CA GLY A 21 3.89 -32.70 -26.17
C GLY A 21 5.05 -33.53 -25.65
N SER A 22 4.73 -34.72 -25.17
CA SER A 22 5.70 -35.74 -24.73
C SER A 22 5.29 -37.11 -25.27
N ALA A 23 6.29 -37.99 -25.43
CA ALA A 23 6.08 -39.41 -25.73
C ALA A 23 5.76 -40.24 -24.46
N LEU A 24 5.84 -39.64 -23.27
CA LEU A 24 5.65 -40.32 -21.99
C LEU A 24 4.32 -39.93 -21.34
N TRP A 25 3.53 -40.94 -20.95
CA TRP A 25 2.30 -40.73 -20.17
C TRP A 25 2.57 -40.06 -18.82
N SER A 26 3.76 -40.28 -18.24
CA SER A 26 4.17 -39.67 -16.97
C SER A 26 4.25 -38.15 -16.99
N ASP A 27 4.27 -37.55 -18.18
CA ASP A 27 4.47 -36.11 -18.36
C ASP A 27 3.14 -35.34 -18.48
N CYS A 28 2.01 -36.06 -18.44
CA CYS A 28 0.68 -35.49 -18.31
C CYS A 28 0.43 -35.01 -16.87
N LEU A 29 -0.03 -33.79 -16.72
CA LEU A 29 -0.32 -33.15 -15.43
C LEU A 29 -1.81 -32.86 -15.27
N CYS A 30 -2.28 -32.86 -14.02
CA CYS A 30 -3.61 -32.35 -13.69
C CYS A 30 -3.72 -30.85 -14.06
N ASN A 31 -4.87 -30.45 -14.60
CA ASN A 31 -5.14 -29.06 -14.94
C ASN A 31 -5.25 -28.16 -13.68
N SER A 32 -5.39 -26.84 -13.87
CA SER A 32 -5.47 -25.89 -12.74
C SER A 32 -6.70 -26.05 -11.83
N SER A 33 -7.72 -26.80 -12.25
CA SER A 33 -8.94 -27.08 -11.48
C SER A 33 -8.96 -28.45 -10.82
N THR A 34 -7.90 -29.27 -10.97
CA THR A 34 -7.83 -30.63 -10.42
C THR A 34 -6.46 -30.91 -9.79
N TYR A 35 -6.41 -31.66 -8.71
CA TYR A 35 -5.17 -32.09 -8.05
C TYR A 35 -4.96 -33.59 -8.21
N ARG A 36 -3.71 -34.05 -8.10
CA ARG A 36 -3.37 -35.46 -8.17
C ARG A 36 -3.80 -36.18 -6.89
N ALA A 37 -4.79 -37.06 -6.99
CA ALA A 37 -5.27 -37.83 -5.85
C ALA A 37 -4.41 -39.08 -5.65
N SER A 38 -3.38 -38.96 -4.82
CA SER A 38 -2.45 -40.02 -4.41
C SER A 38 -1.52 -40.54 -5.52
N ARG A 39 -0.23 -40.78 -5.18
CA ARG A 39 0.64 -41.63 -5.99
C ARG A 39 0.19 -43.06 -5.78
N ALA A 40 -0.37 -43.69 -6.81
CA ALA A 40 -0.33 -45.14 -6.89
C ALA A 40 1.15 -45.57 -6.75
N VAL A 41 1.44 -46.31 -5.69
CA VAL A 41 2.75 -46.89 -5.42
C VAL A 41 2.90 -48.07 -6.37
N GLY A 42 3.68 -47.90 -7.44
CA GLY A 42 4.00 -49.00 -8.37
C GLY A 42 3.43 -48.77 -9.77
N GLY A 43 4.31 -48.85 -10.77
CA GLY A 43 4.02 -48.51 -12.16
C GLY A 43 2.87 -49.29 -12.78
N GLY A 44 1.96 -48.57 -13.44
CA GLY A 44 0.95 -49.14 -14.34
C GLY A 44 -0.44 -48.53 -14.22
N GLU A 45 -0.78 -47.86 -13.11
CA GLU A 45 -2.12 -47.30 -12.93
C GLU A 45 -2.28 -45.88 -13.50
N PRO A 46 -3.48 -45.55 -14.03
CA PRO A 46 -3.74 -44.26 -14.67
C PRO A 46 -3.65 -43.11 -13.66
N LEU A 47 -3.07 -42.00 -14.09
CA LEU A 47 -2.98 -40.77 -13.30
C LEU A 47 -4.40 -40.28 -12.97
N MET A 48 -4.80 -40.35 -11.69
CA MET A 48 -6.12 -39.91 -11.22
C MET A 48 -6.07 -38.46 -10.72
N CYS A 49 -6.75 -37.56 -11.42
CA CYS A 49 -6.98 -36.20 -10.97
C CYS A 49 -8.35 -36.08 -10.29
N SER A 50 -8.37 -35.50 -9.09
CA SER A 50 -9.59 -35.16 -8.38
C SER A 50 -9.89 -33.67 -8.51
N PRO A 51 -11.16 -33.27 -8.65
CA PRO A 51 -11.53 -31.86 -8.76
C PRO A 51 -11.24 -31.11 -7.46
N CYS A 52 -10.74 -29.87 -7.61
CA CYS A 52 -10.75 -28.92 -6.50
C CYS A 52 -12.19 -28.56 -6.11
N PRO A 53 -12.43 -28.14 -4.86
CA PRO A 53 -13.72 -27.59 -4.44
C PRO A 53 -14.16 -26.43 -5.34
N GLU A 54 -15.47 -26.20 -5.45
CA GLU A 54 -15.97 -25.09 -6.26
C GLU A 54 -15.34 -23.75 -5.87
N ASN A 55 -15.04 -22.93 -6.88
CA ASN A 55 -14.33 -21.64 -6.79
C ASN A 55 -12.90 -21.72 -6.20
N ALA A 56 -12.31 -22.92 -6.16
CA ALA A 56 -10.89 -23.13 -5.87
C ALA A 56 -10.13 -23.58 -7.12
N GLN A 57 -8.87 -23.16 -7.21
CA GLN A 57 -7.92 -23.57 -8.23
C GLN A 57 -6.56 -23.78 -7.59
N ILE A 58 -5.76 -24.68 -8.13
CA ILE A 58 -4.33 -24.73 -7.81
C ILE A 58 -3.71 -23.49 -8.44
N LYS A 59 -2.82 -22.80 -7.70
CA LYS A 59 -2.11 -21.65 -8.23
C LYS A 59 -1.29 -22.07 -9.45
N GLY A 60 -1.82 -21.84 -10.64
CA GLY A 60 -1.09 -21.94 -11.89
C GLY A 60 -0.13 -20.76 -12.02
N MET A 61 1.14 -21.05 -12.32
CA MET A 61 2.22 -20.09 -12.56
C MET A 61 2.55 -19.15 -11.38
N LEU A 62 3.45 -19.60 -10.50
CA LEU A 62 4.51 -18.70 -10.04
C LEU A 62 5.71 -18.92 -10.97
N ASP A 63 6.21 -17.87 -11.63
CA ASP A 63 7.43 -17.89 -12.45
C ASP A 63 7.44 -18.88 -13.63
N GLY A 64 6.33 -18.98 -14.38
CA GLY A 64 6.32 -19.74 -15.64
C GLY A 64 6.35 -21.26 -15.52
N THR A 65 6.31 -21.80 -14.30
CA THR A 65 6.23 -23.25 -14.04
C THR A 65 4.80 -23.65 -13.66
N LEU A 66 4.25 -24.65 -14.35
CA LEU A 66 2.98 -25.28 -13.99
C LEU A 66 3.23 -26.12 -12.72
N GLN A 67 2.69 -25.71 -11.57
CA GLN A 67 2.76 -26.52 -10.35
C GLN A 67 1.58 -27.47 -10.30
N GLU A 68 1.86 -28.78 -10.31
CA GLU A 68 0.87 -29.83 -10.07
C GLU A 68 0.49 -29.81 -8.57
N GLY A 69 -0.81 -29.67 -8.27
CA GLY A 69 -1.31 -29.84 -6.91
C GLY A 69 -1.25 -31.31 -6.52
N GLN A 70 -0.64 -31.63 -5.38
CA GLN A 70 -0.48 -33.01 -4.88
C GLN A 70 -1.58 -33.39 -3.89
N SER A 71 -2.35 -32.41 -3.42
CA SER A 71 -3.37 -32.60 -2.41
C SER A 71 -4.49 -31.56 -2.54
N VAL A 72 -5.64 -31.84 -1.92
CA VAL A 72 -6.74 -30.87 -1.79
C VAL A 72 -6.31 -29.58 -1.08
N GLN A 73 -5.23 -29.61 -0.30
CA GLN A 73 -4.70 -28.42 0.40
C GLN A 73 -4.01 -27.44 -0.56
N ASP A 74 -3.64 -27.90 -1.76
CA ASP A 74 -3.04 -27.08 -2.81
C ASP A 74 -4.09 -26.25 -3.57
N CYS A 75 -5.37 -26.64 -3.47
CA CYS A 75 -6.49 -25.86 -3.98
C CYS A 75 -6.66 -24.57 -3.16
N LYS A 76 -6.54 -23.42 -3.82
CA LYS A 76 -6.72 -22.09 -3.23
C LYS A 76 -7.94 -21.42 -3.83
N CYS A 77 -8.73 -20.73 -3.01
CA CYS A 77 -9.88 -19.98 -3.51
C CYS A 77 -9.44 -18.88 -4.49
N VAL A 78 -10.10 -18.84 -5.64
CA VAL A 78 -9.91 -17.78 -6.64
C VAL A 78 -10.50 -16.50 -6.08
N LYS A 79 -9.85 -15.35 -6.26
CA LYS A 79 -10.45 -14.06 -5.86
C LYS A 79 -11.75 -13.83 -6.66
N PRO A 80 -12.85 -13.37 -6.04
CA PRO A 80 -12.99 -12.80 -4.70
C PRO A 80 -13.41 -13.79 -3.59
N PHE A 81 -13.39 -15.10 -3.87
CA PHE A 81 -13.82 -16.13 -2.94
C PHE A 81 -12.78 -16.37 -1.83
N LYS A 82 -13.27 -16.65 -0.62
CA LYS A 82 -12.44 -16.88 0.57
C LYS A 82 -12.49 -18.35 0.99
N LYS A 83 -11.46 -18.79 1.72
CA LYS A 83 -11.38 -20.15 2.26
C LYS A 83 -12.67 -20.44 3.05
N PRO A 84 -13.29 -21.62 2.88
CA PRO A 84 -14.40 -22.00 3.74
C PRO A 84 -13.93 -21.98 5.19
N VAL A 85 -14.87 -21.65 6.08
CA VAL A 85 -14.76 -22.05 7.48
C VAL A 85 -14.73 -23.57 7.45
N ARG A 86 -13.62 -24.18 7.87
CA ARG A 86 -13.48 -25.64 7.91
C ARG A 86 -14.62 -26.19 8.73
N ASN A 87 -15.27 -27.25 8.25
CA ASN A 87 -16.20 -27.98 9.08
C ASN A 87 -15.42 -28.52 10.29
N ALA A 88 -15.80 -28.11 11.51
CA ALA A 88 -15.07 -28.46 12.74
C ALA A 88 -14.98 -29.98 12.97
N THR A 89 -15.90 -30.73 12.38
CA THR A 89 -16.02 -32.19 12.57
C THR A 89 -15.31 -32.99 11.49
N THR A 90 -15.34 -32.55 10.22
CA THR A 90 -14.77 -33.31 9.09
C THR A 90 -13.48 -32.73 8.54
N ASN A 91 -13.12 -31.48 8.89
CA ASN A 91 -11.98 -30.74 8.33
C ASN A 91 -11.99 -30.62 6.79
N GLU A 92 -13.08 -30.99 6.12
CA GLU A 92 -13.20 -30.96 4.67
C GLU A 92 -13.44 -29.54 4.16
N LEU A 93 -12.76 -29.21 3.07
CA LEU A 93 -12.96 -27.97 2.31
C LEU A 93 -14.22 -28.16 1.45
N LEU A 94 -15.39 -27.86 2.00
CA LEU A 94 -16.66 -28.12 1.31
C LEU A 94 -16.86 -27.25 0.07
N ARG A 95 -16.53 -25.93 0.15
CA ARG A 95 -16.69 -24.96 -0.96
C ARG A 95 -16.02 -23.62 -0.66
N CYS A 96 -15.39 -22.95 -1.62
CA CYS A 96 -14.96 -21.56 -1.41
C CYS A 96 -16.19 -20.64 -1.40
N ARG A 97 -16.36 -19.88 -0.30
CA ARG A 97 -17.52 -19.01 -0.08
C ARG A 97 -17.31 -17.63 -0.70
N ALA A 98 -18.40 -17.00 -1.13
CA ALA A 98 -18.38 -15.57 -1.44
C ALA A 98 -18.11 -14.78 -0.16
N SER A 99 -17.38 -13.68 -0.29
CA SER A 99 -17.10 -12.82 0.87
C SER A 99 -18.39 -12.16 1.35
N THR A 100 -18.59 -12.12 2.67
CA THR A 100 -19.81 -11.53 3.25
C THR A 100 -19.69 -10.00 3.29
N PRO A 101 -20.73 -9.23 2.93
CA PRO A 101 -20.73 -7.78 3.13
C PRO A 101 -20.86 -7.44 4.62
N CYS A 102 -20.30 -6.29 5.04
CA CYS A 102 -20.38 -5.84 6.42
C CYS A 102 -21.70 -5.10 6.69
N PRO A 103 -22.35 -5.36 7.85
CA PRO A 103 -23.57 -4.65 8.25
C PRO A 103 -23.24 -3.24 8.75
N LEU A 104 -22.99 -2.33 7.79
CA LEU A 104 -22.51 -0.98 8.07
C LEU A 104 -23.53 -0.17 8.88
N LYS A 105 -24.82 -0.33 8.58
CA LYS A 105 -25.92 0.35 9.28
C LYS A 105 -25.92 0.01 10.78
N ASP A 106 -25.97 -1.29 11.10
CA ASP A 106 -25.98 -1.78 12.48
C ASP A 106 -24.72 -1.38 13.25
N TRP A 107 -23.57 -1.36 12.55
CA TRP A 107 -22.33 -0.90 13.14
C TRP A 107 -22.36 0.60 13.45
N LEU A 108 -22.82 1.44 12.53
CA LEU A 108 -22.90 2.90 12.72
C LEU A 108 -23.84 3.32 13.84
N GLU A 109 -24.93 2.56 14.06
CA GLU A 109 -25.85 2.78 15.19
C GLU A 109 -25.17 2.50 16.54
N LYS A 110 -24.27 1.51 16.59
CA LYS A 110 -23.51 1.15 17.79
C LYS A 110 -22.21 1.94 17.93
N ALA A 111 -21.68 2.43 16.82
CA ALA A 111 -20.45 3.22 16.79
C ALA A 111 -20.73 4.53 17.51
N ASN A 112 -20.11 4.69 18.68
CA ASN A 112 -20.21 5.88 19.52
C ASN A 112 -19.45 7.06 18.87
N LEU A 113 -19.96 7.52 17.72
CA LEU A 113 -19.53 8.70 16.99
C LEU A 113 -20.10 9.92 17.72
N THR A 114 -19.46 10.27 18.83
CA THR A 114 -19.90 11.30 19.77
C THR A 114 -19.92 12.69 19.11
N GLY A 115 -20.99 13.44 19.36
CA GLY A 115 -21.07 14.87 19.01
C GLY A 115 -22.51 15.31 18.67
N PRO A 116 -22.85 16.60 18.88
CA PRO A 116 -24.02 17.20 18.26
C PRO A 116 -23.99 17.04 16.73
N GLN A 117 -25.15 17.04 16.07
CA GLN A 117 -25.27 16.73 14.63
C GLN A 117 -24.29 17.47 13.72
N HIS A 118 -23.94 18.72 14.05
CA HIS A 118 -22.98 19.53 13.29
C HIS A 118 -21.51 19.14 13.50
N TRP A 119 -21.15 18.62 14.68
CA TRP A 119 -19.80 18.13 15.01
C TRP A 119 -19.66 16.62 14.84
N ARG A 120 -20.72 15.90 14.49
CA ARG A 120 -20.66 14.45 14.24
C ARG A 120 -20.08 14.18 12.85
N LEU A 121 -19.35 13.07 12.73
CA LEU A 121 -18.98 12.50 11.44
C LEU A 121 -20.22 12.17 10.61
N GLN A 122 -20.29 12.74 9.42
CA GLN A 122 -21.34 12.51 8.43
C GLN A 122 -21.05 11.28 7.58
N MET A 123 -22.12 10.76 7.01
CA MET A 123 -22.09 9.72 5.98
C MET A 123 -21.54 10.36 4.70
N GLY A 124 -20.23 10.23 4.46
CA GLY A 124 -19.60 10.60 3.19
C GLY A 124 -19.90 9.55 2.13
N SER A 125 -18.85 8.94 1.55
CA SER A 125 -19.02 7.81 0.62
C SER A 125 -19.63 6.56 1.26
N CYS A 126 -19.76 6.52 2.59
CA CYS A 126 -20.48 5.46 3.29
C CYS A 126 -22.00 5.51 3.10
N ALA A 127 -22.57 6.64 2.66
CA ALA A 127 -24.02 6.81 2.50
C ALA A 127 -24.61 5.79 1.50
N ASP A 128 -23.89 5.51 0.40
CA ASP A 128 -24.32 4.60 -0.64
C ASP A 128 -24.49 3.16 -0.09
N TYR A 129 -23.56 2.73 0.76
CA TYR A 129 -23.53 1.38 1.30
C TYR A 129 -24.49 1.13 2.47
N VAL A 130 -24.98 2.19 3.13
CA VAL A 130 -25.93 2.07 4.25
C VAL A 130 -27.34 1.76 3.74
N ASN A 131 -27.68 2.26 2.54
CA ASN A 131 -28.98 2.03 1.92
C ASN A 131 -29.02 0.74 1.09
N GLU A 132 -27.86 0.17 0.76
CA GLU A 132 -27.69 -1.07 0.00
C GLU A 132 -27.51 -2.30 0.92
N SER A 133 -27.04 -3.43 0.35
CA SER A 133 -26.76 -4.69 1.05
C SER A 133 -25.57 -4.66 2.03
N GLY A 134 -25.10 -3.47 2.42
CA GLY A 134 -23.91 -3.27 3.26
C GLY A 134 -22.63 -3.02 2.46
N LEU A 135 -21.53 -2.80 3.19
CA LEU A 135 -20.22 -2.50 2.59
C LEU A 135 -19.60 -3.80 2.04
N PRO A 136 -19.27 -3.90 0.74
CA PRO A 136 -18.67 -5.10 0.18
C PRO A 136 -17.31 -5.41 0.82
N SER A 137 -17.01 -6.70 1.02
CA SER A 137 -15.71 -7.12 1.54
C SER A 137 -14.56 -6.72 0.61
N GLY A 138 -13.50 -6.16 1.17
CA GLY A 138 -12.36 -5.61 0.46
C GLY A 138 -12.57 -4.17 -0.04
N GLN A 139 -13.75 -3.59 0.18
CA GLN A 139 -13.99 -2.17 -0.08
C GLN A 139 -13.90 -1.35 1.21
N ALA A 140 -13.55 -0.08 1.02
CA ALA A 140 -13.53 0.92 2.08
C ALA A 140 -14.48 2.06 1.73
N CYS A 141 -15.20 2.55 2.73
CA CYS A 141 -15.95 3.80 2.63
C CYS A 141 -15.38 4.83 3.60
N ARG A 142 -15.66 6.11 3.39
CA ARG A 142 -15.11 7.21 4.19
C ARG A 142 -16.22 8.03 4.83
N LEU A 143 -16.08 8.28 6.12
CA LEU A 143 -16.88 9.28 6.82
C LEU A 143 -16.31 10.68 6.63
N GLU A 144 -17.17 11.68 6.66
CA GLU A 144 -16.80 13.06 6.37
C GLU A 144 -17.22 14.02 7.47
N CYS A 145 -16.65 15.22 7.44
CA CYS A 145 -17.07 16.32 8.30
C CYS A 145 -17.75 17.36 7.42
N ASN A 146 -18.65 18.14 8.01
CA ASN A 146 -19.22 19.29 7.31
C ASN A 146 -18.12 20.28 6.89
N ASP A 147 -18.45 21.14 5.94
CA ASP A 147 -17.56 22.20 5.48
C ASP A 147 -16.96 22.98 6.64
N ARG A 148 -15.67 23.29 6.54
CA ARG A 148 -14.88 24.05 7.53
C ARG A 148 -14.64 23.32 8.86
N LEU A 149 -14.91 22.01 8.92
CA LEU A 149 -14.59 21.16 10.06
C LEU A 149 -13.58 20.08 9.65
N ALA A 150 -12.71 19.70 10.58
CA ALA A 150 -11.77 18.59 10.40
C ALA A 150 -11.95 17.55 11.51
N PRO A 151 -11.70 16.27 11.23
CA PRO A 151 -11.85 15.23 12.24
C PRO A 151 -10.77 15.36 13.31
N GLN A 152 -11.13 15.04 14.55
CA GLN A 152 -10.27 15.11 15.72
C GLN A 152 -10.50 13.87 16.60
N VAL A 153 -9.42 13.35 17.18
CA VAL A 153 -9.46 12.25 18.17
C VAL A 153 -8.65 12.65 19.38
N LYS A 154 -9.30 12.71 20.53
CA LYS A 154 -8.70 13.11 21.81
C LYS A 154 -8.03 14.50 21.71
N ALA A 155 -7.35 14.95 22.77
CA ALA A 155 -6.68 16.27 22.80
C ALA A 155 -5.45 16.38 21.87
N ASP A 156 -5.27 15.43 20.95
CA ASP A 156 -4.18 15.47 19.97
C ASP A 156 -4.60 16.34 18.78
N LEU A 157 -3.85 17.43 18.58
CA LEU A 157 -4.11 18.43 17.56
C LEU A 157 -3.46 18.08 16.21
N LEU A 158 -2.45 17.20 16.21
CA LEU A 158 -1.60 16.93 15.05
C LEU A 158 -1.90 15.57 14.42
N SER A 159 -2.58 14.68 15.13
CA SER A 159 -3.01 13.41 14.58
C SER A 159 -4.30 13.56 13.76
N ALA A 160 -4.22 13.32 12.44
CA ALA A 160 -5.39 13.17 11.59
C ALA A 160 -5.97 11.76 11.77
N PRO A 161 -7.13 11.61 12.44
CA PRO A 161 -7.67 10.29 12.69
C PRO A 161 -8.13 9.63 11.40
N ASN A 162 -7.99 8.30 11.35
CA ASN A 162 -8.50 7.56 10.22
C ASN A 162 -10.03 7.66 10.17
N ARG A 163 -10.55 8.04 9.00
CA ARG A 163 -11.99 8.17 8.72
C ARG A 163 -12.53 7.05 7.85
N GLN A 164 -11.67 6.12 7.44
CA GLN A 164 -12.03 5.01 6.58
C GLN A 164 -12.60 3.86 7.40
N ILE A 165 -13.65 3.27 6.88
CA ILE A 165 -14.24 2.03 7.35
C ILE A 165 -13.91 0.97 6.31
N LEU A 166 -13.09 -0.01 6.67
CA LEU A 166 -12.69 -1.12 5.81
C LEU A 166 -13.47 -2.37 6.23
N CYS A 167 -14.15 -3.00 5.28
CA CYS A 167 -14.82 -4.27 5.48
C CYS A 167 -13.95 -5.42 5.00
N GLU A 168 -13.79 -6.45 5.82
CA GLU A 168 -13.24 -7.74 5.42
C GLU A 168 -14.16 -8.86 5.89
N ASP A 169 -14.78 -9.53 4.92
CA ASP A 169 -15.54 -10.78 5.10
C ASP A 169 -16.62 -10.74 6.20
N GLY A 170 -17.37 -9.63 6.26
CA GLY A 170 -18.45 -9.40 7.22
C GLY A 170 -17.99 -8.69 8.50
N GLU A 171 -16.69 -8.49 8.68
CA GLU A 171 -16.11 -7.79 9.83
C GLU A 171 -15.52 -6.44 9.42
N ILE A 172 -15.76 -5.42 10.25
CA ILE A 172 -15.17 -4.10 10.06
C ILE A 172 -13.80 -4.11 10.75
N VAL A 173 -12.74 -4.29 9.96
CA VAL A 173 -11.36 -4.45 10.45
C VAL A 173 -10.69 -3.10 10.72
N GLN A 174 -11.08 -2.06 9.98
CA GLN A 174 -10.56 -0.71 10.16
C GLN A 174 -11.74 0.23 10.32
N HIS A 175 -11.68 1.07 11.33
CA HIS A 175 -12.71 2.06 11.60
C HIS A 175 -12.12 3.25 12.37
N PRO A 176 -12.81 4.41 12.38
CA PRO A 176 -12.43 5.52 13.22
C PRO A 176 -12.40 5.12 14.70
N PRO A 177 -11.46 5.67 15.50
CA PRO A 177 -11.45 5.46 16.93
C PRO A 177 -12.78 5.87 17.59
N PRO A 178 -13.22 5.20 18.66
CA PRO A 178 -14.36 5.66 19.43
C PRO A 178 -14.07 7.06 19.98
N GLY A 179 -15.08 7.93 19.96
CA GLY A 179 -14.88 9.33 20.33
C GLY A 179 -14.15 10.15 19.26
N THR A 180 -14.29 9.82 17.98
CA THR A 180 -13.90 10.73 16.88
C THR A 180 -15.05 11.71 16.61
N TRP A 181 -14.74 13.00 16.50
CA TRP A 181 -15.70 14.05 16.13
C TRP A 181 -15.07 15.06 15.16
N CYS A 182 -15.88 15.94 14.60
CA CYS A 182 -15.48 17.03 13.72
C CYS A 182 -15.32 18.32 14.54
N SER A 183 -14.23 19.06 14.32
CA SER A 183 -13.86 20.25 15.08
C SER A 183 -13.40 21.37 14.15
N GLU A 184 -13.81 22.60 14.45
CA GLU A 184 -13.38 23.80 13.71
C GLU A 184 -11.93 24.15 14.04
N ALA A 185 -11.50 23.91 15.28
CA ALA A 185 -10.12 24.17 15.71
C ALA A 185 -9.15 23.34 14.86
N SER A 186 -9.44 22.06 14.64
CA SER A 186 -8.63 21.17 13.80
C SER A 186 -8.59 21.60 12.32
N TRP A 187 -9.58 22.34 11.85
CA TRP A 187 -9.58 22.89 10.49
C TRP A 187 -8.71 24.16 10.38
N LYS A 188 -8.77 25.02 11.39
CA LYS A 188 -8.07 26.32 11.40
C LYS A 188 -6.59 26.23 11.81
N LEU A 189 -6.23 25.29 12.67
CA LEU A 189 -4.90 25.23 13.27
C LEU A 189 -3.78 24.81 12.29
N PRO A 190 -3.96 23.84 11.37
CA PRO A 190 -2.88 23.45 10.45
C PRO A 190 -2.40 24.61 9.55
N PRO A 191 -3.28 25.43 8.94
CA PRO A 191 -2.86 26.62 8.20
C PRO A 191 -2.10 27.64 9.07
N ILE A 192 -2.54 27.87 10.31
CA ILE A 192 -1.87 28.82 11.22
C ILE A 192 -0.49 28.31 11.61
N LEU A 193 -0.36 27.04 11.98
CA LEU A 193 0.93 26.42 12.31
C LEU A 193 1.89 26.45 11.12
N PHE A 194 1.38 26.20 9.91
CA PHE A 194 2.17 26.33 8.69
C PHE A 194 2.67 27.76 8.48
N LEU A 195 1.81 28.77 8.63
CA LEU A 195 2.20 30.19 8.51
C LEU A 195 3.24 30.59 9.56
N VAL A 196 3.08 30.15 10.81
CA VAL A 196 4.05 30.41 11.88
C VAL A 196 5.39 29.72 11.58
N ALA A 197 5.38 28.47 11.11
CA ALA A 197 6.60 27.77 10.74
C ALA A 197 7.34 28.44 9.57
N VAL A 198 6.60 28.87 8.53
CA VAL A 198 7.18 29.55 7.37
C VAL A 198 7.74 30.93 7.75
N THR A 199 7.04 31.70 8.60
CA THR A 199 7.53 33.00 9.05
C THR A 199 8.77 32.89 9.93
N LEU A 200 8.83 31.93 10.85
CA LEU A 200 10.02 31.68 11.68
C LEU A 200 11.22 31.24 10.83
N THR A 201 11.02 30.32 9.88
CA THR A 201 12.10 29.85 9.00
C THR A 201 12.60 30.96 8.07
N ALA A 202 11.70 31.79 7.53
CA ALA A 202 12.08 32.96 6.74
C ALA A 202 12.86 33.99 7.58
N GLY A 203 12.45 34.25 8.83
CA GLY A 203 13.17 35.12 9.75
C GLY A 203 14.59 34.62 10.04
N MET A 204 14.74 33.32 10.32
CA MET A 204 16.07 32.71 10.51
C MET A 204 16.93 32.74 9.25
N ALA A 205 16.32 32.57 8.07
CA ALA A 205 17.03 32.67 6.79
C ALA A 205 17.53 34.10 6.53
N MET A 206 16.70 35.12 6.76
CA MET A 206 17.08 36.53 6.61
C MET A 206 18.20 36.91 7.58
N PHE A 207 18.11 36.51 8.85
CA PHE A 207 19.17 36.76 9.83
C PHE A 207 20.51 36.13 9.42
N ASN A 208 20.48 34.90 8.89
CA ASN A 208 21.68 34.22 8.40
C ASN A 208 22.27 34.91 7.15
N MET A 209 21.43 35.43 6.25
CA MET A 209 21.89 36.20 5.10
C MET A 209 22.56 37.51 5.53
N GLU A 210 21.97 38.25 6.46
CA GLU A 210 22.55 39.49 6.99
C GLU A 210 23.89 39.24 7.67
N ARG A 211 24.00 38.17 8.48
CA ARG A 211 25.26 37.79 9.12
C ARG A 211 26.35 37.44 8.11
N ARG A 212 26.01 36.79 7.00
CA ARG A 212 26.95 36.51 5.91
C ARG A 212 27.38 37.80 5.21
N GLN A 213 26.46 38.72 4.97
CA GLN A 213 26.76 40.01 4.37
C GLN A 213 27.70 40.83 5.26
N GLN A 214 27.41 40.95 6.57
CA GLN A 214 28.28 41.65 7.51
C GLN A 214 29.68 41.03 7.58
N SER A 215 29.78 39.70 7.60
CA SER A 215 31.08 39.00 7.58
C SER A 215 31.87 39.29 6.30
N PHE A 216 31.19 39.41 5.16
CA PHE A 216 31.80 39.76 3.89
C PHE A 216 32.29 41.22 3.89
N GLU A 217 31.47 42.17 4.34
CA GLU A 217 31.83 43.59 4.47
C GLU A 217 33.02 43.80 5.42
N GLN A 218 33.06 43.09 6.54
CA GLN A 218 34.20 43.11 7.46
C GLN A 218 35.48 42.54 6.82
N SER A 219 35.36 41.48 6.02
CA SER A 219 36.51 40.90 5.32
C SER A 219 37.05 41.87 4.26
N CYS A 220 36.16 42.52 3.51
CA CYS A 220 36.50 43.49 2.48
C CYS A 220 37.14 44.76 3.07
N SER A 221 36.58 45.32 4.14
CA SER A 221 37.14 46.49 4.84
C SER A 221 38.52 46.22 5.46
N ARG A 222 38.76 45.03 6.02
CA ARG A 222 40.10 44.62 6.49
C ARG A 222 41.09 44.49 5.34
N ALA A 223 40.68 43.94 4.19
CA ALA A 223 41.53 43.84 3.01
C ALA A 223 41.90 45.22 2.45
N LEU A 224 40.95 46.16 2.41
CA LEU A 224 41.20 47.55 2.02
C LEU A 224 42.16 48.26 2.98
N ASN A 225 41.97 48.13 4.30
CA ASN A 225 42.84 48.77 5.29
C ASN A 225 44.27 48.20 5.33
N ASN A 226 44.45 46.90 5.09
CA ASN A 226 45.76 46.27 5.03
C ASN A 226 46.42 46.35 3.64
N GLY A 227 45.66 46.72 2.61
CA GLY A 227 46.09 46.78 1.21
C GLY A 227 46.61 48.14 0.74
N ILE A 228 46.57 49.18 1.58
CA ILE A 228 47.25 50.45 1.28
C ILE A 228 48.67 50.37 1.86
N PRO A 229 49.71 50.09 1.07
CA PRO A 229 51.07 50.33 1.50
C PRO A 229 51.23 51.83 1.78
N GLN A 230 51.15 52.23 3.04
CA GLN A 230 51.75 53.48 3.50
C GLN A 230 53.27 53.32 3.41
N GLY A 231 53.81 53.48 2.22
CA GLY A 231 55.23 53.25 1.99
C GLY A 231 55.70 53.57 0.59
N ARG A 232 55.93 54.86 0.35
CA ARG A 232 57.15 55.47 -0.22
C ARG A 232 56.88 56.44 -1.37
N GLY A 233 56.76 57.72 -1.00
CA GLY A 233 57.19 58.83 -1.84
C GLY A 233 58.71 58.80 -2.07
N GLY A 234 59.19 57.82 -2.85
CA GLY A 234 60.61 57.57 -3.03
C GLY A 234 61.02 57.03 -4.40
N ILE A 235 60.18 57.18 -5.44
CA ILE A 235 60.49 56.75 -6.82
C ILE A 235 60.27 57.91 -7.81
N TRP A 236 60.66 59.13 -7.44
CA TRP A 236 60.71 60.27 -8.38
C TRP A 236 62.08 60.99 -8.44
N GLN A 237 63.10 60.50 -7.72
CA GLN A 237 64.45 61.08 -7.81
C GLN A 237 65.48 60.25 -8.62
N SER A 238 65.14 59.06 -9.11
CA SER A 238 66.08 58.20 -9.87
C SER A 238 65.85 58.19 -11.38
N ILE A 239 65.39 59.30 -11.98
CA ILE A 239 65.34 59.47 -13.46
C ILE A 239 66.05 60.75 -13.92
N LYS A 240 66.59 61.59 -13.01
CA LYS A 240 67.36 62.79 -13.39
C LYS A 240 68.88 62.60 -13.54
N SER A 241 69.43 61.40 -13.33
CA SER A 241 70.89 61.15 -13.49
C SER A 241 71.27 60.21 -14.64
N LYS A 242 70.35 59.90 -15.55
CA LYS A 242 70.63 59.09 -16.76
C LYS A 242 70.22 59.75 -18.08
N ILE A 243 70.21 61.09 -18.10
CA ILE A 243 70.22 61.85 -19.36
C ILE A 243 71.32 62.91 -19.21
N ALA A 244 72.55 62.44 -19.40
CA ALA A 244 73.72 63.22 -19.81
C ALA A 244 74.31 62.48 -21.01
#